data_AF-A0A7W1L0X0-F1
#
_entry.id   AF-A0A7W1L0X0-F1
#
_cell.length_a   1.000
_cell.length_b   1.000
_cell.length_c   1.000
_cell.angle_alpha   90.00
_cell.angle_beta   90.00
_cell.angle_gamma   90.00
#
_symmetry.space_group_name_H-M   'P 1'
#
loop_
_entity.id
_entity.type
_entity.pdbx_description
1 polymer ?
#
loop_
_entity_poly.entity_id
_entity_poly.type
_entity_poly.pdbx_seq_one_letter_code
_entity_poly.pdbx_strand_id
1 'polypeptide(L)'
;MMLLLPTAFAQGQQDFTVVNMTGVTIAELYVSPHTTNEWEEDILGQDVLANGETLDIHFSRTEKAAKWDLKIVDKEGNDIEWENLNLLEISKLTLHYKNGKAWADVE
;
A
#
# COMPACT_ATOMS: atom_id res chain seq x y z
N MET A 1 28.08 -36.75 3.79
CA MET A 1 28.12 -35.27 3.71
C MET A 1 26.70 -34.81 3.38
N MET A 2 25.93 -34.34 4.37
CA MET A 2 24.56 -33.91 4.16
C MET A 2 24.58 -32.46 3.71
N LEU A 3 24.19 -32.21 2.45
CA LEU A 3 24.06 -30.85 1.92
C LEU A 3 22.79 -30.24 2.53
N LEU A 4 22.94 -29.38 3.53
CA LEU A 4 21.86 -28.50 3.96
C LEU A 4 21.70 -27.44 2.87
N LEU A 5 20.67 -27.59 2.03
CA LEU A 5 20.22 -26.50 1.18
C LEU A 5 19.61 -25.45 2.13
N PRO A 6 20.08 -24.20 2.16
CA PRO A 6 19.32 -23.15 2.78
C PRO A 6 18.01 -23.06 1.99
N THR A 7 16.89 -23.41 2.60
CA THR A 7 15.60 -22.89 2.16
C THR A 7 15.69 -21.39 2.34
N ALA A 8 16.13 -20.69 1.30
CA ALA A 8 15.77 -19.30 1.12
C ALA A 8 14.24 -19.31 1.08
N PHE A 9 13.61 -18.97 2.21
CA PHE A 9 12.27 -18.44 2.14
C PHE A 9 12.42 -17.24 1.21
N ALA A 10 11.89 -17.33 -0.02
CA ALA A 10 11.57 -16.14 -0.76
C ALA A 10 10.69 -15.34 0.21
N GLN A 11 11.24 -14.29 0.81
CA GLN A 11 10.42 -13.25 1.41
C GLN A 11 9.49 -12.85 0.28
N GLY A 12 8.20 -13.15 0.44
CA GLY A 12 7.20 -12.81 -0.57
C GLY A 12 7.28 -11.32 -0.75
N GLN A 13 7.89 -10.91 -1.84
CA GLN A 13 8.02 -9.52 -2.23
C GLN A 13 6.60 -9.10 -2.59
N GLN A 14 5.85 -8.55 -1.63
CA GLN A 14 4.54 -7.94 -1.86
C GLN A 14 4.75 -6.52 -2.36
N ASP A 15 5.72 -6.32 -3.25
CA ASP A 15 5.97 -5.02 -3.83
C ASP A 15 4.80 -4.70 -4.75
N PHE A 16 4.28 -3.49 -4.63
CA PHE A 16 3.18 -3.03 -5.45
C PHE A 16 3.36 -1.55 -5.79
N THR A 17 2.76 -1.17 -6.90
CA THR A 17 2.75 0.21 -7.37
C THR A 17 1.46 0.90 -6.97
N VAL A 18 1.54 2.12 -6.46
CA VAL A 18 0.40 2.99 -6.20
C VAL A 18 0.39 4.11 -7.23
N VAL A 19 -0.75 4.31 -7.90
CA VAL A 19 -1.01 5.45 -8.78
C VAL A 19 -2.07 6.33 -8.14
N ASN A 20 -1.76 7.61 -7.95
CA ASN A 20 -2.71 8.55 -7.38
C ASN A 20 -3.62 9.16 -8.47
N MET A 21 -4.88 8.74 -8.54
CA MET A 21 -5.92 9.33 -9.40
C MET A 21 -7.11 9.85 -8.58
N THR A 22 -6.84 10.28 -7.34
CA THR A 22 -7.85 10.71 -6.37
C THR A 22 -8.30 12.16 -6.58
N GLY A 23 -7.53 12.96 -7.32
CA GLY A 23 -7.72 14.40 -7.48
C GLY A 23 -7.05 15.26 -6.40
N VAL A 24 -6.48 14.66 -5.35
CA VAL A 24 -5.76 15.37 -4.28
C VAL A 24 -4.26 15.02 -4.28
N THR A 25 -3.45 15.84 -3.62
CA THR A 25 -2.06 15.47 -3.32
C THR A 25 -2.02 14.66 -2.04
N ILE A 26 -1.47 13.45 -2.09
CA ILE A 26 -1.27 12.61 -0.91
C ILE A 26 -0.04 13.12 -0.18
N ALA A 27 -0.21 13.51 1.08
CA ALA A 27 0.84 13.94 1.97
C ALA A 27 1.40 12.77 2.81
N GLU A 28 0.56 11.81 3.18
CA GLU A 28 0.95 10.62 3.95
C GLU A 28 0.27 9.38 3.37
N LEU A 29 0.96 8.24 3.34
CA LEU A 29 0.45 6.97 2.86
C LEU A 29 0.79 5.86 3.85
N TYR A 30 -0.24 5.18 4.33
CA TYR A 30 -0.15 4.12 5.32
C TYR A 30 -0.70 2.81 4.78
N VAL A 31 -0.11 1.70 5.23
CA VAL A 31 -0.58 0.35 4.91
C VAL A 31 -0.50 -0.51 6.17
N SER A 32 -1.57 -1.26 6.47
CA SER A 32 -1.62 -2.17 7.63
C SER A 32 -2.37 -3.45 7.29
N PRO A 33 -2.12 -4.58 7.99
CA PRO A 33 -2.90 -5.79 7.78
C PRO A 33 -4.38 -5.53 8.04
N HIS A 34 -5.27 -6.06 7.20
CA HIS A 34 -6.72 -5.87 7.33
C HIS A 34 -7.31 -6.38 8.67
N THR A 35 -6.54 -7.18 9.40
CA THR A 35 -6.94 -7.72 10.71
C THR A 35 -6.60 -6.81 11.89
N THR A 36 -5.96 -5.65 11.66
CA THR A 36 -5.64 -4.67 12.69
C THR A 36 -6.21 -3.30 12.34
N ASN A 37 -6.51 -2.50 13.36
CA ASN A 37 -6.94 -1.11 13.22
C ASN A 37 -5.80 -0.12 13.54
N GLU A 38 -4.59 -0.64 13.78
CA GLU A 38 -3.40 0.18 14.04
C GLU A 38 -2.67 0.42 12.73
N TRP A 39 -2.47 1.70 12.40
CA TRP A 39 -1.71 2.14 11.25
C TRP A 39 -0.22 2.16 11.60
N GLU A 40 0.60 1.71 10.66
CA GLU A 40 2.05 1.71 10.78
C GLU A 40 2.65 3.08 10.41
N GLU A 41 3.96 3.14 10.14
CA GLU A 41 4.64 4.36 9.72
C GLU A 41 4.19 4.83 8.33
N ASP A 42 4.28 6.15 8.10
CA ASP A 42 4.07 6.76 6.79
C ASP A 42 5.17 6.33 5.81
N ILE A 43 4.74 5.81 4.66
CA ILE A 43 5.60 5.30 3.61
C ILE A 43 6.27 6.43 2.81
N LEU A 44 5.65 7.61 2.74
CA LEU A 44 6.18 8.76 1.98
C LEU A 44 7.26 9.54 2.76
N GLY A 45 7.15 9.60 4.09
CA GLY A 45 8.10 10.27 4.95
C GLY A 45 8.05 11.80 4.81
N GLN A 46 8.98 12.37 4.03
CA GLN A 46 8.99 13.82 3.75
C GLN A 46 8.50 14.14 2.33
N ASP A 47 8.30 13.12 1.51
CA ASP A 47 7.82 13.28 0.14
C ASP A 47 6.29 13.37 0.09
N VAL A 48 5.77 13.71 -1.09
CA VAL A 48 4.33 13.72 -1.36
C VAL A 48 4.08 13.02 -2.69
N LEU A 49 2.88 12.48 -2.88
CA LEU A 49 2.47 11.87 -4.14
C LEU A 49 1.35 12.71 -4.77
N ALA A 50 1.69 13.53 -5.76
CA ALA A 50 0.72 14.39 -6.43
C ALA A 50 -0.28 13.58 -7.29
N ASN A 51 -1.42 14.20 -7.62
CA ASN A 51 -2.37 13.56 -8.51
C ASN A 51 -1.76 13.32 -9.90
N GLY A 52 -1.88 12.09 -10.39
CA GLY A 52 -1.28 11.60 -11.63
C GLY A 52 0.09 10.95 -11.44
N GLU A 53 0.68 11.03 -10.25
CA GLU A 53 1.99 10.44 -9.95
C GLU A 53 1.87 8.98 -9.50
N THR A 54 3.02 8.31 -9.51
CA THR A 54 3.17 6.89 -9.21
C THR A 54 4.27 6.67 -8.19
N LEU A 55 4.05 5.74 -7.26
CA LEU A 55 4.99 5.33 -6.23
C LEU A 55 5.16 3.81 -6.28
N ASP A 56 6.41 3.34 -6.33
CA ASP A 56 6.74 1.93 -6.19
C ASP A 56 7.05 1.62 -4.73
N ILE A 57 6.19 0.83 -4.08
CA ILE A 57 6.34 0.45 -2.68
C ILE A 57 7.10 -0.87 -2.60
N HIS A 58 8.26 -0.82 -1.96
CA HIS A 58 9.04 -2.01 -1.64
C HIS A 58 8.63 -2.52 -0.27
N PHE A 59 7.93 -3.65 -0.23
CA PHE A 59 7.23 -4.14 0.93
C PHE A 59 8.11 -5.12 1.72
N SER A 60 9.18 -4.59 2.32
CA SER A 60 10.13 -5.36 3.11
C SER A 60 9.63 -5.60 4.55
N ARG A 61 8.45 -6.22 4.69
CA ARG A 61 7.86 -6.52 6.00
C ARG A 61 8.10 -7.97 6.41
N THR A 62 8.28 -8.19 7.72
CA THR A 62 8.34 -9.54 8.32
C THR A 62 6.94 -10.14 8.50
N GLU A 63 5.93 -9.28 8.58
CA GLU A 63 4.53 -9.66 8.73
C GLU A 63 3.98 -10.30 7.46
N LYS A 64 3.24 -11.40 7.65
CA LYS A 64 2.65 -12.18 6.56
C LYS A 64 1.14 -12.05 6.64
N ALA A 65 0.58 -11.11 5.89
CA ALA A 65 -0.84 -11.02 5.64
C ALA A 65 -1.10 -11.11 4.13
N ALA A 66 -2.24 -11.69 3.76
CA ALA A 66 -2.73 -11.66 2.38
C ALA A 66 -3.47 -10.35 2.10
N LYS A 67 -4.29 -9.93 3.06
CA LYS A 67 -5.19 -8.78 2.95
C LYS A 67 -4.68 -7.61 3.76
N TRP A 68 -4.70 -6.44 3.15
CA TRP A 68 -4.19 -5.20 3.69
C TRP A 68 -5.18 -4.08 3.44
N ASP A 69 -5.08 -3.06 4.28
CA ASP A 69 -5.78 -1.80 4.13
C ASP A 69 -4.77 -0.70 3.81
N LEU A 70 -5.18 0.26 3.00
CA LEU A 70 -4.40 1.42 2.61
C LEU A 70 -5.13 2.67 3.05
N LYS A 71 -4.43 3.60 3.69
CA LYS A 71 -4.94 4.93 4.02
C LYS A 71 -4.04 5.98 3.43
N ILE A 72 -4.64 7.03 2.86
CA ILE A 72 -3.92 8.26 2.51
C ILE A 72 -4.38 9.39 3.40
N VAL A 73 -3.53 10.39 3.59
CA VAL A 73 -3.89 11.69 4.17
C VAL A 73 -3.50 12.78 3.19
N ASP A 74 -4.40 13.72 2.92
CA ASP A 74 -4.11 14.87 2.06
C ASP A 74 -3.40 16.01 2.83
N LYS A 75 -3.04 17.09 2.12
CA LYS A 75 -2.37 18.25 2.72
C LYS A 75 -3.22 19.04 3.73
N GLU A 76 -4.54 18.81 3.76
CA GLU A 76 -5.46 19.45 4.70
C GLU A 76 -5.70 18.57 5.94
N GLY A 77 -5.15 17.34 5.95
CA GLY A 77 -5.31 16.37 7.03
C GLY A 77 -6.55 15.49 6.89
N ASN A 78 -7.21 15.47 5.73
CA ASN A 78 -8.33 14.55 5.48
C ASN A 78 -7.79 13.17 5.09
N ASP A 79 -8.34 12.12 5.67
CA ASP A 79 -7.99 10.74 5.36
C ASP A 79 -9.01 10.05 4.43
N ILE A 80 -8.51 9.11 3.62
CA ILE A 80 -9.31 8.25 2.74
C ILE A 80 -8.72 6.84 2.79
N GLU A 81 -9.59 5.84 2.95
CA GLU A 81 -9.19 4.44 3.16
C GLU A 81 -9.70 3.51 2.04
N TRP A 82 -8.89 2.50 1.73
CA TRP A 82 -9.19 1.36 0.85
C TRP A 82 -8.93 0.09 1.63
N GLU A 83 -9.97 -0.70 1.83
CA GLU A 83 -9.91 -1.90 2.68
C GLU A 83 -9.87 -3.20 1.87
N ASN A 84 -9.39 -4.27 2.52
CA ASN A 84 -9.50 -5.65 2.09
C ASN A 84 -8.81 -5.92 0.73
N LEU A 85 -7.65 -5.29 0.51
CA LEU A 85 -6.82 -5.42 -0.69
C LEU A 85 -5.92 -6.66 -0.58
N ASN A 86 -6.00 -7.59 -1.55
CA ASN A 86 -5.16 -8.78 -1.56
C ASN A 86 -3.79 -8.50 -2.22
N LEU A 87 -2.82 -7.95 -1.48
CA LEU A 87 -1.51 -7.57 -2.01
C LEU A 87 -0.60 -8.76 -2.38
N LEU A 88 -1.05 -10.00 -2.18
CA LEU A 88 -0.42 -11.18 -2.78
C LEU A 88 -0.80 -11.39 -4.25
N GLU A 89 -1.93 -10.82 -4.67
CA GLU A 89 -2.47 -10.93 -6.03
C GLU A 89 -2.46 -9.58 -6.77
N ILE A 90 -2.36 -8.48 -6.04
CA ILE A 90 -2.33 -7.13 -6.58
C ILE A 90 -0.88 -6.67 -6.72
N SER A 91 -0.50 -6.34 -7.95
CA SER A 91 0.79 -5.73 -8.28
C SER A 91 0.69 -4.20 -8.45
N LYS A 92 -0.50 -3.68 -8.73
CA LYS A 92 -0.74 -2.24 -8.88
C LYS A 92 -2.13 -1.82 -8.42
N LEU A 93 -2.16 -0.71 -7.70
CA LEU A 93 -3.35 -0.02 -7.22
C LEU A 93 -3.45 1.35 -7.88
N THR A 94 -4.50 1.59 -8.66
CA THR A 94 -4.85 2.95 -9.11
C THR A 94 -5.95 3.50 -8.22
N LEU A 95 -5.61 4.44 -7.36
CA LEU A 95 -6.50 4.99 -6.34
C LEU A 95 -7.42 6.05 -6.93
N HIS A 96 -8.71 5.94 -6.64
CA HIS A 96 -9.71 6.91 -7.06
C HIS A 96 -10.57 7.36 -5.88
N TYR A 97 -10.94 8.64 -5.92
CA TYR A 97 -11.85 9.22 -4.95
C TYR A 97 -12.77 10.23 -5.64
N LYS A 98 -14.09 10.10 -5.43
CA LYS A 98 -15.07 11.04 -5.96
C LYS A 98 -16.35 11.02 -5.15
N ASN A 99 -16.87 12.19 -4.80
CA ASN A 99 -18.15 12.36 -4.08
C ASN A 99 -18.25 11.50 -2.79
N GLY A 100 -17.18 11.47 -1.98
CA GLY A 100 -17.17 10.70 -0.74
C GLY A 100 -16.99 9.19 -0.92
N LYS A 101 -16.68 8.72 -2.13
CA LYS A 101 -16.49 7.30 -2.43
C LYS A 101 -15.08 7.04 -2.91
N ALA A 102 -14.38 6.14 -2.23
CA ALA A 102 -13.09 5.58 -2.63
C ALA A 102 -13.29 4.26 -3.39
N TRP A 103 -12.45 4.01 -4.41
CA TRP A 103 -12.29 2.70 -5.05
C TRP A 103 -10.90 2.62 -5.69
N ALA A 104 -10.45 1.41 -6.00
CA ALA A 104 -9.18 1.19 -6.69
C ALA A 104 -9.38 0.28 -7.89
N ASP A 105 -8.75 0.61 -9.01
CA ASP A 105 -8.52 -0.36 -10.09
C ASP A 105 -7.27 -1.17 -9.74
N VAL A 106 -7.35 -2.49 -9.89
CA VAL A 106 -6.30 -3.43 -9.49
C VAL A 106 -5.78 -4.23 -10.68
N GLU A 107 -4.47 -4.47 -10.72
CA GLU A 107 -3.79 -5.31 -11.73
C GLU A 107 -3.00 -6.46 -11.08
#